data_AF-A0A6J4T3F7-F1
#
_entry.id   AF-A0A6J4T3F7-F1
#
_cell.length_a   1.000
_cell.length_b   1.000
_cell.length_c   1.000
_cell.angle_alpha   90.00
_cell.angle_beta   90.00
_cell.angle_gamma   90.00
#
_symmetry.space_group_name_H-M   'P 1'
#
loop_
_entity.id
_entity.type
_entity.pdbx_description
1 polymer ?
#
loop_
_entity_poly.entity_id
_entity_poly.type
_entity_poly.pdbx_seq_one_letter_code
_entity_poly.pdbx_strand_id
1 'polypeptide(L)' 'MANVTGSPAIALPIAARPEGDAAAGLPLGVQLLGRPAGEGALLALAAQLEAARPWAGRLS' A
#
# COMPACT_ATOMS: atom_id res chain seq x y z
N MET A 1 10.12 -11.69 -5.33
CA MET A 1 9.23 -12.34 -6.33
C MET A 1 8.72 -11.36 -7.39
N ALA A 2 8.26 -10.14 -7.05
CA ALA A 2 7.86 -9.13 -8.06
C ALA A 2 8.99 -8.75 -9.05
N ASN A 3 10.20 -8.46 -8.54
CA ASN A 3 11.36 -8.10 -9.39
C ASN A 3 11.77 -9.19 -10.40
N VAL A 4 11.41 -10.45 -10.15
CA VAL A 4 11.73 -11.60 -11.03
C VAL A 4 10.63 -11.87 -12.05
N THR A 5 9.38 -11.45 -11.77
CA THR A 5 8.20 -11.82 -12.57
C THR A 5 7.67 -10.68 -13.44
N GLY A 6 8.27 -9.48 -13.38
CA GLY A 6 7.81 -8.29 -14.11
C GLY A 6 6.37 -7.88 -13.78
N SER A 7 5.80 -8.44 -12.71
CA SER A 7 4.42 -8.19 -12.31
C SER A 7 4.36 -6.84 -11.59
N PRO A 8 3.40 -5.96 -11.96
CA PRO A 8 3.33 -4.63 -11.38
C PRO A 8 3.09 -4.72 -9.88
N ALA A 9 3.84 -3.96 -9.10
CA ALA A 9 3.74 -3.93 -7.65
C ALA A 9 3.67 -2.48 -7.16
N ILE A 10 2.80 -2.21 -6.19
CA ILE A 10 2.69 -0.91 -5.53
C ILE A 10 2.77 -1.10 -4.01
N ALA A 11 3.55 -0.26 -3.34
CA ALA A 11 3.66 -0.23 -1.88
C ALA A 11 2.87 0.96 -1.34
N LEU A 12 1.89 0.70 -0.46
CA LEU A 12 1.00 1.72 0.08
C LEU A 12 1.10 1.77 1.62
N PRO A 13 1.25 2.95 2.24
CA PRO A 13 1.33 3.11 3.70
C PRO A 13 -0.07 3.16 4.34
N ILE A 14 -0.89 2.12 4.14
CA ILE A 14 -2.31 2.10 4.54
C ILE A 14 -2.54 1.66 5.99
N ALA A 15 -1.49 1.26 6.71
CA ALA A 15 -1.60 0.77 8.07
C ALA A 15 -0.57 1.45 8.97
N ALA A 16 -0.91 1.57 10.24
CA ALA A 16 0.01 1.96 11.30
C ALA A 16 -0.06 0.88 12.38
N ARG A 17 1.03 0.70 13.14
CA ARG A 17 0.99 -0.21 14.29
C ARG A 17 -0.07 0.25 15.31
N PRO A 18 -0.84 -0.69 15.89
CA PRO A 18 -1.89 -0.37 16.86
C PRO A 18 -1.32 0.22 18.15
N GLU A 19 -2.16 0.96 18.87
CA GLU A 19 -1.84 1.52 20.17
C GLU A 19 -1.56 0.38 21.19
N GLY A 20 -0.52 0.54 22.00
CA GLY A 20 -0.03 -0.52 22.91
C GLY A 20 1.11 -1.38 22.35
N ASP A 21 1.51 -1.17 21.10
CA ASP A 21 2.76 -1.72 20.55
C ASP A 21 3.94 -0.76 20.81
N ALA A 22 5.13 -1.30 21.13
CA ALA A 22 6.35 -0.50 21.36
C ALA A 22 6.78 0.37 20.16
N ALA A 23 6.29 0.06 18.96
CA ALA A 23 6.49 0.84 17.74
C ALA A 23 5.17 1.40 17.17
N ALA A 24 4.19 1.67 18.04
CA ALA A 24 2.94 2.34 17.68
C ALA A 24 3.21 3.64 16.91
N GLY A 25 2.38 3.91 15.90
CA GLY A 25 2.55 5.07 15.01
C GLY A 25 3.53 4.89 13.86
N LEU A 26 4.34 3.81 13.82
CA LEU A 26 5.16 3.53 12.64
C LEU A 26 4.29 3.10 11.44
N PRO A 27 4.55 3.64 10.24
CA PRO A 27 3.83 3.28 9.03
C PRO A 27 4.19 1.85 8.59
N LEU A 28 3.15 1.05 8.32
CA LEU A 28 3.26 -0.27 7.74
C LEU A 28 2.94 -0.19 6.24
N GLY A 29 3.90 -0.55 5.41
CA GLY A 29 3.73 -0.64 3.97
C GLY A 29 3.05 -1.94 3.56
N VAL A 30 1.95 -1.85 2.82
CA VAL A 30 1.29 -3.00 2.18
C VAL A 30 1.72 -3.06 0.72
N GLN A 31 2.28 -4.20 0.28
CA GLN A 31 2.58 -4.43 -1.13
C GLN A 31 1.42 -5.15 -1.81
N LEU A 32 0.86 -4.51 -2.83
CA LEU A 32 -0.11 -5.13 -3.74
C LEU A 32 0.62 -5.54 -5.02
N LEU A 33 0.44 -6.80 -5.43
CA LEU A 33 0.91 -7.29 -6.72
C LEU A 33 -0.28 -7.44 -7.67
N GLY A 34 -0.17 -6.81 -8.85
CA GLY A 34 -1.11 -6.95 -9.95
C GLY A 34 -0.72 -8.07 -10.91
N ARG A 35 -1.67 -8.48 -11.76
CA ARG A 35 -1.39 -9.38 -12.89
C ARG A 35 -0.50 -8.66 -13.92
N PRO A 36 0.31 -9.39 -14.73
CA PRO A 36 1.06 -8.79 -15.83
C PRO A 36 0.15 -7.97 -16.77
N ALA A 37 0.62 -6.79 -17.19
CA ALA A 37 -0.15 -5.78 -17.96
C ALA A 37 -1.40 -5.20 -17.25
N GLY A 38 -1.48 -5.31 -15.93
CA GLY A 38 -2.60 -4.86 -15.10
C GLY A 38 -2.37 -3.55 -14.34
N GLU A 39 -1.45 -2.69 -14.77
CA GLU A 39 -1.10 -1.46 -14.03
C GLU A 39 -2.32 -0.57 -13.75
N GLY A 40 -3.25 -0.46 -14.70
CA GLY A 40 -4.46 0.35 -14.54
C GLY A 40 -5.37 -0.15 -13.42
N ALA A 41 -5.53 -1.47 -13.26
CA ALA A 41 -6.33 -2.05 -12.19
C ALA A 41 -5.64 -1.87 -10.82
N LEU A 42 -4.31 -1.96 -10.79
CA LEU A 42 -3.52 -1.76 -9.58
C LEU A 42 -3.59 -0.30 -9.09
N LEU A 43 -3.52 0.66 -10.01
CA LEU A 43 -3.67 2.08 -9.70
C LEU A 43 -5.11 2.44 -9.29
N ALA A 44 -6.12 1.86 -9.96
CA ALA A 44 -7.53 2.05 -9.57
C ALA A 44 -7.80 1.51 -8.16
N LEU A 45 -7.25 0.33 -7.82
CA LEU A 45 -7.35 -0.23 -6.47
C LEU A 45 -6.64 0.64 -5.44
N ALA A 46 -5.45 1.16 -5.77
CA ALA A 46 -4.74 2.09 -4.90
C ALA A 46 -5.55 3.38 -4.64
N ALA A 47 -6.15 3.96 -5.68
CA ALA A 47 -7.00 5.14 -5.55
C ALA A 47 -8.27 4.87 -4.70
N GLN A 48 -8.90 3.70 -4.86
CA GLN A 48 -10.02 3.29 -4.03
C GLN A 48 -9.63 3.15 -2.55
N LEU A 49 -8.47 2.57 -2.28
CA LEU A 49 -7.94 2.46 -0.92
C LEU A 49 -7.63 3.84 -0.33
N GLU A 50 -7.10 4.77 -1.12
CA GLU A 50 -6.80 6.13 -0.68
C GLU A 50 -8.07 6.90 -0.31
N ALA A 51 -9.10 6.80 -1.15
CA ALA A 51 -10.40 7.43 -0.88
C ALA A 51 -11.07 6.85 0.38
N ALA A 52 -10.99 5.54 0.59
CA ALA A 52 -11.58 4.89 1.75
C ALA A 52 -10.80 5.15 3.05
N ARG A 53 -9.46 5.25 2.96
CA ARG A 53 -8.58 5.46 4.11
C ARG A 53 -7.43 6.40 3.74
N PRO A 54 -7.65 7.73 3.77
CA PRO A 54 -6.62 8.69 3.44
C PRO A 54 -5.38 8.51 4.32
N TRP A 55 -4.22 8.33 3.68
CA TRP A 55 -2.93 8.20 4.34
C TRP A 55 -1.99 9.38 4.08
N ALA A 56 -2.30 10.27 3.14
CA ALA A 56 -1.48 11.44 2.79
C ALA A 56 -1.20 12.37 3.99
N GLY A 57 -2.13 12.45 4.96
CA GLY A 57 -1.96 13.21 6.20
C GLY A 57 -1.33 12.43 7.37
N ARG A 58 -0.88 11.18 7.18
CA ARG A 58 -0.31 10.32 8.24
C ARG A 58 1.22 10.24 8.20
N LEU A 59 1.86 10.83 7.20
CA LEU A 59 3.31 10.84 7.00
C LEU A 59 3.99 12.11 7.54
N SER A 60 3.28 12.93 8.32
CA SER A 60 3.78 14.19 8.90
C SER A 60 4.60 13.99 10.16
#